data_AF-A0AAU5UZU8-F1
#
_entry.id   AF-A0AAU5UZU8-F1
#
_cell.length_a   1.000
_cell.length_b   1.000
_cell.length_c   1.000
_cell.angle_alpha   90.00
_cell.angle_beta   90.00
_cell.angle_gamma   90.00
#
_symmetry.space_group_name_H-M   'P 1'
#
loop_
_entity.id
_entity.type
_entity.pdbx_description
1 polymer ?
#
loop_
_entity_poly.entity_id
_entity_poly.type
_entity_poly.pdbx_seq_one_letter_code
_entity_poly.pdbx_strand_id
1 'polypeptide(L)'
;MFSLVIDASSMIGSYTERLTVPLLAADTLLSEHDQTSLREQVRPLVQTVRSRVPMFYGQIARSLNISPRFAQALATRSYGAHGHRSLRTPARKHRFSVEEVPAYLPKPWFDTYFDGFLDHMPEDQRPRVRALRRAASIRLVRLIIGASWPRCAEVLDLTPKMAAKLLSGLAKRFDPINLWPEFDRRVDQIADHLDVTEDRINYANRRQRLAEWRMASEEWRLLTAGIPRLRRLHERGDSGIGSALAWSRATQGEPVHSPVICESERNGDDVTSLTRELSVLQRDDLRGARLHLRRRLDVYAAHLASTCDREASLQVRIDDILSRSTSA
;
A
#
# COMPACT_ATOMS: atom_id res chain seq x y z
N MET A 1 -1.29 20.02 -51.60
CA MET A 1 -2.10 18.96 -50.97
C MET A 1 -1.29 17.68 -51.07
N PHE A 2 -0.93 17.08 -49.91
CA PHE A 2 -0.12 15.86 -49.70
C PHE A 2 1.38 15.91 -50.10
N SER A 3 2.34 15.40 -49.34
CA SER A 3 2.37 14.94 -47.95
C SER A 3 3.86 14.83 -47.58
N LEU A 4 4.32 15.61 -46.60
CA LEU A 4 5.64 15.46 -46.00
C LEU A 4 5.50 14.42 -44.87
N VAL A 5 5.34 13.15 -45.24
CA VAL A 5 5.47 12.04 -44.27
C VAL A 5 6.97 11.79 -44.11
N ILE A 6 7.61 12.60 -43.27
CA ILE A 6 8.94 12.27 -42.79
C ILE A 6 8.79 11.07 -41.86
N ASP A 7 9.56 10.07 -42.22
CA ASP A 7 9.54 8.69 -41.81
C ASP A 7 9.94 8.50 -40.34
N ALA A 8 8.93 8.49 -39.45
CA ALA A 8 9.13 8.16 -38.04
C ALA A 8 9.69 6.74 -37.85
N SER A 9 9.42 5.81 -38.76
CA SER A 9 9.93 4.43 -38.71
C SER A 9 11.42 4.35 -39.03
N SER A 10 11.93 5.16 -39.96
CA SER A 10 13.36 5.26 -40.28
C SER A 10 14.19 5.87 -39.14
N MET A 11 13.67 6.89 -38.46
CA MET A 11 14.33 7.42 -37.25
C MET A 11 14.37 6.40 -36.11
N ILE A 12 13.28 5.66 -35.89
CA ILE A 12 13.21 4.63 -34.84
C ILE A 12 14.23 3.52 -35.11
N GLY A 13 14.36 3.05 -36.36
CA GLY A 13 15.34 2.03 -36.76
C GLY A 13 16.79 2.42 -36.46
N SER A 14 17.20 3.63 -36.86
CA SER A 14 18.59 4.08 -36.67
C SER A 14 18.98 4.32 -35.20
N TYR A 15 18.02 4.73 -34.35
CA TYR A 15 18.27 4.91 -32.91
C TYR A 15 18.29 3.57 -32.17
N THR A 16 17.46 2.60 -32.58
CA THR A 16 17.50 1.25 -32.01
C THR A 16 18.83 0.57 -32.33
N GLU A 17 19.33 0.62 -33.57
CA GLU A 17 20.61 0.00 -33.94
C GLU A 17 21.80 0.61 -33.20
N ARG A 18 21.84 1.94 -33.06
CA ARG A 18 22.93 2.66 -32.36
C ARG A 18 23.04 2.35 -30.87
N LEU A 19 21.94 1.95 -30.23
CA LEU A 19 21.92 1.58 -28.81
C LEU A 19 22.02 0.06 -28.60
N THR A 20 21.67 -0.74 -29.61
CA THR A 20 21.70 -2.20 -29.56
C THR A 20 23.13 -2.74 -29.44
N VAL A 21 24.03 -2.26 -30.29
CA VAL A 21 25.42 -2.75 -30.34
C VAL A 21 26.20 -2.50 -29.05
N PRO A 22 26.17 -1.29 -28.44
CA PRO A 22 26.86 -1.05 -27.16
C PRO A 22 26.24 -1.83 -25.99
N LEU A 23 24.92 -2.06 -26.00
CA LEU A 23 24.24 -2.79 -24.94
C LEU A 23 24.52 -4.31 -25.01
N LEU A 24 24.61 -4.90 -26.21
CA LEU A 24 25.06 -6.30 -26.38
C LEU A 24 26.55 -6.48 -26.07
N ALA A 25 27.39 -5.50 -26.37
CA ALA A 25 28.81 -5.51 -25.98
C ALA A 25 28.98 -5.39 -24.46
N ALA A 26 28.14 -4.58 -23.79
CA ALA A 26 28.13 -4.50 -22.33
C ALA A 26 27.60 -5.80 -21.67
N ASP A 27 26.60 -6.46 -22.25
CA ASP A 27 26.09 -7.76 -21.75
C ASP A 27 27.17 -8.85 -21.79
N THR A 28 27.94 -8.91 -22.88
CA THR A 28 29.05 -9.87 -23.01
C THR A 28 30.20 -9.55 -22.05
N LEU A 29 30.60 -8.28 -21.91
CA LEU A 29 31.70 -7.86 -21.03
C LEU A 29 31.38 -7.97 -19.54
N LEU A 30 30.11 -7.87 -19.16
CA LEU A 30 29.68 -7.82 -17.75
C LEU A 30 29.07 -9.14 -17.24
N SER A 31 29.11 -10.19 -18.07
CA SER A 31 28.52 -11.50 -17.80
C SER A 31 29.10 -12.26 -16.60
N GLU A 32 30.28 -11.88 -16.12
CA GLU A 32 31.00 -12.50 -14.98
C GLU A 32 30.73 -11.84 -13.61
N HIS A 33 30.00 -10.72 -13.56
CA HIS A 33 29.84 -9.95 -12.32
C HIS A 33 28.58 -10.32 -11.52
N ASP A 34 28.63 -10.17 -10.19
CA ASP A 34 27.45 -10.29 -9.33
C ASP A 34 26.35 -9.27 -9.72
N GLN A 35 25.09 -9.66 -9.52
CA GLN A 35 23.91 -8.92 -10.00
C GLN A 35 23.82 -7.49 -9.41
N THR A 36 24.33 -7.29 -8.20
CA THR A 36 24.34 -5.99 -7.52
C THR A 36 25.36 -5.05 -8.16
N SER A 37 26.59 -5.54 -8.40
CA SER A 37 27.65 -4.79 -9.06
C SER A 37 27.31 -4.47 -10.52
N LEU A 38 26.67 -5.41 -11.22
CA LEU A 38 26.17 -5.21 -12.58
C LEU A 38 25.17 -4.04 -12.67
N ARG A 39 24.29 -3.90 -11.68
CA ARG A 39 23.30 -2.80 -11.64
C ARG A 39 23.94 -1.44 -11.44
N GLU A 40 24.91 -1.34 -10.55
CA GLU A 40 25.60 -0.07 -10.29
C GLU A 40 26.36 0.41 -11.52
N GLN A 41 27.00 -0.51 -12.24
CA GLN A 41 27.76 -0.20 -13.45
C GLN A 41 26.87 0.18 -14.65
N VAL A 42 25.69 -0.42 -14.77
CA VAL A 42 24.77 -0.19 -15.89
C VAL A 42 23.85 1.04 -15.67
N ARG A 43 23.70 1.50 -14.42
CA ARG A 43 22.84 2.64 -14.04
C ARG A 43 23.08 3.94 -14.84
N PRO A 44 24.32 4.40 -15.08
CA PRO A 44 24.57 5.65 -15.83
C PRO A 44 24.12 5.55 -17.30
N LEU A 45 24.29 4.38 -17.91
CA LEU A 45 23.87 4.10 -19.29
C LEU A 45 22.35 4.16 -19.40
N VAL A 46 21.64 3.52 -18.47
CA VAL A 46 20.17 3.53 -18.43
C VAL A 46 19.61 4.94 -18.24
N GLN A 47 20.20 5.73 -17.34
CA GLN A 47 19.81 7.12 -17.12
C GLN A 47 19.99 7.98 -18.37
N THR A 48 21.11 7.79 -19.09
CA THR A 48 21.43 8.52 -20.31
C THR A 48 20.48 8.15 -21.47
N VAL A 49 20.13 6.88 -21.62
CA VAL A 49 19.17 6.45 -22.65
C VAL A 49 17.77 6.99 -22.34
N ARG A 50 17.37 6.97 -21.07
CA ARG A 50 16.06 7.50 -20.65
C ARG A 50 15.94 9.01 -20.84
N SER A 51 17.00 9.77 -20.56
CA SER A 51 16.99 11.23 -20.74
C SER A 51 16.91 11.63 -22.21
N ARG A 52 17.50 10.82 -23.10
CA ARG A 52 17.51 11.08 -24.55
C ARG A 52 16.30 10.53 -25.27
N VAL A 53 15.75 9.38 -24.83
CA VAL A 53 14.72 8.64 -25.57
C VAL A 53 13.67 7.99 -24.64
N PRO A 54 12.86 8.78 -23.91
CA PRO A 54 11.95 8.27 -22.87
C PRO A 54 10.83 7.35 -23.39
N MET A 55 10.32 7.55 -24.62
CA MET A 55 9.24 6.72 -25.17
C MET A 55 9.70 5.35 -25.69
N PHE A 56 10.97 5.21 -26.09
CA PHE A 56 11.48 3.99 -26.72
C PHE A 56 12.24 3.08 -25.75
N TYR A 57 12.54 3.52 -24.53
CA TYR A 57 13.21 2.68 -23.53
C TYR A 57 12.51 1.33 -23.33
N GLY A 58 11.18 1.37 -23.18
CA GLY A 58 10.37 0.17 -23.04
C GLY A 58 10.37 -0.71 -24.29
N GLN A 59 10.61 -0.15 -25.49
CA GLN A 59 10.65 -0.86 -26.77
C GLN A 59 12.04 -1.44 -27.06
N ILE A 60 13.09 -0.71 -26.70
CA ILE A 60 14.49 -1.16 -26.75
C ILE A 60 14.69 -2.33 -25.79
N ALA A 61 14.19 -2.24 -24.55
CA ALA A 61 14.20 -3.37 -23.62
C ALA A 61 13.35 -4.57 -24.10
N ARG A 62 12.41 -4.37 -25.04
CA ARG A 62 11.60 -5.42 -25.68
C ARG A 62 12.29 -6.05 -26.91
N SER A 63 13.18 -5.34 -27.60
CA SER A 63 13.73 -5.75 -28.90
C SER A 63 15.15 -6.33 -28.87
N LEU A 64 15.80 -6.32 -27.70
CA LEU A 64 17.19 -6.77 -27.56
C LEU A 64 17.25 -8.25 -27.14
N ASN A 65 17.98 -9.07 -27.90
CA ASN A 65 18.39 -10.44 -27.52
C ASN A 65 19.51 -10.42 -26.46
N ILE A 66 19.31 -9.70 -25.36
CA ILE A 66 20.23 -9.62 -24.23
C ILE A 66 19.95 -10.72 -23.21
N SER A 67 20.98 -11.09 -22.45
CA SER A 67 20.85 -12.10 -21.40
C SER A 67 19.76 -11.71 -20.37
N PRO A 68 19.01 -12.66 -19.81
CA PRO A 68 18.00 -12.36 -18.79
C PRO A 68 18.56 -11.60 -17.58
N ARG A 69 19.83 -11.83 -17.22
CA ARG A 69 20.52 -11.13 -16.13
C ARG A 69 20.76 -9.66 -16.45
N PHE A 70 21.24 -9.36 -17.65
CA PHE A 70 21.46 -7.97 -18.09
C PHE A 70 20.15 -7.24 -18.33
N ALA A 71 19.14 -7.93 -18.85
CA ALA A 71 17.77 -7.41 -18.92
C ALA A 71 17.24 -7.02 -17.53
N GLN A 72 17.51 -7.81 -16.48
CA GLN A 72 17.17 -7.49 -15.09
C GLN A 72 18.02 -6.38 -14.45
N ALA A 73 19.24 -6.16 -14.95
CA ALA A 73 20.09 -5.03 -14.55
C ALA A 73 19.66 -3.72 -15.23
N LEU A 74 19.24 -3.81 -16.50
CA LEU A 74 18.62 -2.73 -17.26
C LEU A 74 17.18 -2.45 -16.80
N ALA A 75 16.52 -3.36 -16.10
CA ALA A 75 15.18 -3.13 -15.58
C ALA A 75 15.21 -2.04 -14.49
N THR A 76 15.13 -0.77 -14.89
CA THR A 76 14.65 0.28 -13.99
C THR A 76 13.29 -0.15 -13.50
N ARG A 77 13.12 -0.26 -12.17
CA ARG A 77 11.82 -0.51 -11.53
C ARG A 77 10.83 0.50 -12.13
N SER A 78 10.09 0.05 -13.13
CA SER A 78 9.04 0.83 -13.76
C SER A 78 7.86 0.67 -12.83
N TYR A 79 7.61 1.72 -12.04
CA TYR A 79 6.48 1.77 -11.12
C TYR A 79 5.17 2.10 -11.85
N GLY A 80 5.00 1.65 -13.10
CA GLY A 80 3.86 2.09 -13.90
C GLY A 80 3.58 1.36 -15.21
N ALA A 81 4.49 0.54 -15.76
CA ALA A 81 4.24 -0.10 -17.05
C ALA A 81 4.70 -1.56 -17.09
N HIS A 82 3.92 -2.33 -17.84
CA HIS A 82 4.05 -3.75 -18.16
C HIS A 82 5.47 -4.09 -18.63
N GLY A 83 6.36 -4.42 -17.69
CA GLY A 83 7.66 -5.02 -18.00
C GLY A 83 7.51 -6.54 -18.18
N HIS A 84 8.24 -7.09 -19.15
CA HIS A 84 8.32 -8.53 -19.42
C HIS A 84 8.67 -9.31 -18.14
N ARG A 85 8.15 -10.54 -18.00
CA ARG A 85 8.39 -11.40 -16.83
C ARG A 85 9.88 -11.65 -16.59
N SER A 86 10.70 -11.63 -17.64
CA SER A 86 12.17 -11.79 -17.57
C SER A 86 12.92 -10.58 -16.99
N LEU A 87 12.32 -9.39 -16.99
CA LEU A 87 12.87 -8.15 -16.38
C LEU A 87 12.62 -8.08 -14.86
N ARG A 88 11.89 -9.05 -14.32
CA ARG A 88 11.63 -9.13 -12.88
C ARG A 88 12.87 -9.75 -12.23
N THR A 89 13.52 -8.99 -11.35
CA THR A 89 14.44 -9.56 -10.36
C THR A 89 13.76 -10.78 -9.72
N PRO A 90 14.42 -11.94 -9.59
CA PRO A 90 13.86 -13.01 -8.77
C PRO A 90 13.52 -12.42 -7.41
N ALA A 91 12.26 -12.63 -6.99
CA ALA A 91 11.80 -12.15 -5.69
C ALA A 91 12.72 -12.72 -4.63
N ARG A 92 13.28 -11.85 -3.77
CA ARG A 92 13.96 -12.28 -2.56
C ARG A 92 12.99 -13.22 -1.83
N LYS A 93 13.46 -14.38 -1.39
CA LYS A 93 12.63 -15.29 -0.58
C LYS A 93 12.41 -14.63 0.77
N HIS A 94 11.25 -13.99 0.91
CA HIS A 94 10.78 -13.49 2.19
C HIS A 94 10.22 -14.64 3.03
N ARG A 95 10.42 -14.57 4.34
CA ARG A 95 9.91 -15.52 5.34
C ARG A 95 8.45 -15.25 5.68
N PHE A 96 7.93 -14.06 5.34
CA PHE A 96 6.54 -13.71 5.51
C PHE A 96 5.70 -13.98 4.25
N SER A 97 4.42 -14.27 4.44
CA SER A 97 3.46 -14.54 3.37
C SER A 97 2.55 -13.33 3.09
N VAL A 98 1.71 -13.41 2.04
CA VAL A 98 0.83 -12.28 1.68
C VAL A 98 -0.26 -12.04 2.73
N GLU A 99 -0.64 -13.10 3.46
CA GLU A 99 -1.62 -13.07 4.53
C GLU A 99 -1.17 -12.24 5.73
N GLU A 100 0.16 -12.14 5.93
CA GLU A 100 0.82 -11.39 7.00
C GLU A 100 1.06 -9.92 6.62
N VAL A 101 0.67 -9.51 5.41
CA VAL A 101 0.71 -8.10 4.99
C VAL A 101 -0.59 -7.39 5.39
N PRO A 102 -0.52 -6.31 6.18
CA PRO A 102 -1.69 -5.53 6.53
C PRO A 102 -2.23 -4.78 5.30
N ALA A 103 -3.55 -4.76 5.11
CA ALA A 103 -4.19 -4.07 3.98
C ALA A 103 -3.95 -2.55 4.00
N TYR A 104 -3.76 -1.98 5.19
CA TYR A 104 -3.36 -0.60 5.42
C TYR A 104 -2.22 -0.56 6.44
N LEU A 105 -1.03 -0.16 6.01
CA LEU A 105 0.20 -0.21 6.81
C LEU A 105 -0.02 0.36 8.23
N PRO A 106 0.32 -0.36 9.31
CA PRO A 106 0.20 0.13 10.69
C PRO A 106 0.87 1.47 10.87
N LYS A 107 0.23 2.36 11.66
CA LYS A 107 0.78 3.70 11.91
C LYS A 107 2.17 3.64 12.57
N PRO A 108 2.44 2.80 13.58
CA PRO A 108 3.78 2.70 14.16
C PRO A 108 4.86 2.31 13.15
N TRP A 109 4.55 1.44 12.18
CA TRP A 109 5.48 1.09 11.11
C TRP A 109 5.70 2.29 10.17
N PHE A 110 4.63 2.99 9.79
CA PHE A 110 4.76 4.19 8.99
C PHE A 110 5.63 5.25 9.68
N ASP A 111 5.30 5.58 10.94
CA ASP A 111 6.02 6.60 11.70
C ASP A 111 7.49 6.22 11.92
N THR A 112 7.80 4.92 12.04
CA THR A 112 9.19 4.44 12.20
C THR A 112 9.98 4.43 10.89
N TYR A 113 9.44 3.84 9.83
CA TYR A 113 10.19 3.59 8.59
C TYR A 113 10.11 4.74 7.59
N PHE A 114 9.02 5.52 7.61
CA PHE A 114 8.83 6.69 6.74
C PHE A 114 9.16 8.01 7.44
N ASP A 115 9.83 7.98 8.59
CA ASP A 115 10.35 9.20 9.22
C ASP A 115 11.28 9.97 8.27
N GLY A 116 11.07 11.29 8.20
CA GLY A 116 11.76 12.18 7.27
C GLY A 116 11.51 11.93 5.77
N PHE A 117 10.69 10.95 5.38
CA PHE A 117 10.48 10.61 3.97
C PHE A 117 9.91 11.79 3.17
N LEU A 118 8.95 12.50 3.76
CA LEU A 118 8.25 13.63 3.13
C LEU A 118 9.07 14.94 3.13
N ASP A 119 10.18 15.00 3.85
CA ASP A 119 11.00 16.23 3.93
C ASP A 119 11.71 16.55 2.61
N HIS A 120 11.86 15.53 1.75
CA HIS A 120 12.38 15.66 0.38
C HIS A 120 11.39 16.33 -0.58
N MET A 121 10.18 16.70 -0.12
CA MET A 121 9.12 17.26 -0.96
C MET A 121 8.60 18.61 -0.45
N PRO A 122 8.34 19.58 -1.35
CA PRO A 122 7.57 20.78 -1.05
C PRO A 122 6.21 20.43 -0.45
N GLU A 123 5.75 21.21 0.54
CA GLU A 123 4.57 20.89 1.33
C GLU A 123 3.29 20.74 0.49
N ASP A 124 3.10 21.61 -0.50
CA ASP A 124 2.00 21.59 -1.46
C ASP A 124 2.02 20.35 -2.38
N GLN A 125 3.18 19.72 -2.51
CA GLN A 125 3.40 18.55 -3.35
C GLN A 125 3.39 17.23 -2.58
N ARG A 126 3.34 17.26 -1.24
CA ARG A 126 3.36 16.05 -0.41
C ARG A 126 2.10 15.20 -0.65
N PRO A 127 2.26 13.89 -0.95
CA PRO A 127 1.12 12.99 -0.96
C PRO A 127 0.53 12.87 0.46
N ARG A 128 -0.77 12.60 0.53
CA ARG A 128 -1.42 12.32 1.82
C ARG A 128 -0.79 11.06 2.44
N VAL A 129 -0.55 11.07 3.75
CA VAL A 129 -0.01 9.91 4.51
C VAL A 129 -0.78 8.61 4.22
N ARG A 130 -2.12 8.69 4.14
CA ARG A 130 -2.97 7.55 3.77
C ARG A 130 -2.59 6.91 2.42
N ALA A 131 -2.20 7.72 1.44
CA ALA A 131 -1.77 7.23 0.14
C ALA A 131 -0.45 6.43 0.24
N LEU A 132 0.50 6.93 1.04
CA LEU A 132 1.79 6.26 1.26
C LEU A 132 1.63 4.94 2.01
N ARG A 133 0.83 4.93 3.09
CA ARG A 133 0.54 3.72 3.87
C ARG A 133 -0.10 2.63 3.00
N ARG A 134 -1.07 3.00 2.15
CA ARG A 134 -1.69 2.04 1.21
C ARG A 134 -0.70 1.55 0.16
N ALA A 135 0.12 2.45 -0.39
CA ALA A 135 1.15 2.11 -1.36
C ALA A 135 2.18 1.14 -0.78
N ALA A 136 2.60 1.34 0.46
CA ALA A 136 3.55 0.47 1.15
C ALA A 136 3.00 -0.95 1.28
N SER A 137 1.75 -1.11 1.73
CA SER A 137 1.08 -2.43 1.79
C SER A 137 1.03 -3.13 0.43
N ILE A 138 0.60 -2.42 -0.63
CA ILE A 138 0.55 -2.98 -1.99
C ILE A 138 1.96 -3.36 -2.47
N ARG A 139 2.98 -2.56 -2.13
CA ARG A 139 4.37 -2.80 -2.50
C ARG A 139 4.96 -4.01 -1.79
N LEU A 140 4.62 -4.24 -0.51
CA LEU A 140 5.00 -5.45 0.25
C LEU A 140 4.44 -6.72 -0.41
N VAL A 141 3.16 -6.74 -0.76
CA VAL A 141 2.57 -7.88 -1.51
C VAL A 141 3.30 -8.10 -2.82
N ARG A 142 3.63 -7.02 -3.55
CA ARG A 142 4.39 -7.12 -4.80
C ARG A 142 5.79 -7.71 -4.62
N LEU A 143 6.45 -7.52 -3.47
CA LEU A 143 7.73 -8.17 -3.20
C LEU A 143 7.59 -9.70 -3.15
N ILE A 144 6.47 -10.20 -2.64
CA ILE A 144 6.20 -11.64 -2.54
C ILE A 144 5.78 -12.24 -3.90
N ILE A 145 4.73 -11.68 -4.54
CA ILE A 145 4.10 -12.32 -5.70
C ILE A 145 4.58 -11.77 -7.06
N GLY A 146 5.34 -10.67 -7.07
CA GLY A 146 5.88 -10.06 -8.29
C GLY A 146 4.82 -9.58 -9.30
N ALA A 147 3.60 -9.32 -8.86
CA ALA A 147 2.47 -8.96 -9.73
C ALA A 147 2.33 -7.44 -9.96
N SER A 148 1.35 -7.06 -10.79
CA SER A 148 1.00 -5.66 -11.01
C SER A 148 0.37 -5.05 -9.74
N TRP A 149 0.43 -3.73 -9.57
CA TRP A 149 -0.20 -3.05 -8.43
C TRP A 149 -1.70 -3.35 -8.29
N PRO A 150 -2.50 -3.33 -9.38
CA PRO A 150 -3.90 -3.72 -9.30
C PRO A 150 -4.11 -5.14 -8.79
N ARG A 151 -3.31 -6.11 -9.26
CA ARG A 151 -3.39 -7.50 -8.77
C ARG A 151 -2.96 -7.65 -7.31
N CYS A 152 -1.95 -6.90 -6.88
CA CYS A 152 -1.50 -6.91 -5.49
C CYS A 152 -2.56 -6.27 -4.55
N ALA A 153 -3.32 -5.30 -5.05
CA ALA A 153 -4.40 -4.69 -4.29
C ALA A 153 -5.58 -5.65 -4.08
N GLU A 154 -5.92 -6.48 -5.08
CA GLU A 154 -6.96 -7.50 -4.93
C GLU A 154 -6.65 -8.50 -3.81
N VAL A 155 -5.37 -8.88 -3.66
CA VAL A 155 -4.92 -9.76 -2.55
C VAL A 155 -5.14 -9.13 -1.17
N LEU A 156 -5.20 -7.80 -1.10
CA LEU A 156 -5.48 -7.04 0.13
C LEU A 156 -6.96 -6.65 0.27
N ASP A 157 -7.85 -7.24 -0.55
CA ASP A 157 -9.28 -6.91 -0.62
C ASP A 157 -9.56 -5.44 -1.01
N LEU A 158 -8.64 -4.84 -1.78
CA LEU A 158 -8.77 -3.49 -2.32
C LEU A 158 -9.10 -3.51 -3.82
N THR A 159 -9.78 -2.47 -4.30
CA THR A 159 -10.19 -2.45 -5.72
C THR A 159 -9.02 -2.15 -6.67
N PRO A 160 -8.92 -2.84 -7.82
CA PRO A 160 -7.92 -2.57 -8.87
C PRO A 160 -7.87 -1.11 -9.31
N LYS A 161 -9.05 -0.50 -9.48
CA LYS A 161 -9.22 0.90 -9.89
C LYS A 161 -8.60 1.87 -8.87
N MET A 162 -8.76 1.60 -7.57
CA MET A 162 -8.15 2.40 -6.51
C MET A 162 -6.63 2.33 -6.57
N ALA A 163 -6.08 1.13 -6.77
CA ALA A 163 -4.63 0.93 -6.88
C ALA A 163 -4.04 1.64 -8.10
N ALA A 164 -4.69 1.58 -9.26
CA ALA A 164 -4.28 2.30 -10.46
C ALA A 164 -4.29 3.83 -10.26
N LYS A 165 -5.35 4.38 -9.64
CA LYS A 165 -5.44 5.80 -9.32
C LYS A 165 -4.36 6.22 -8.31
N LEU A 166 -4.12 5.41 -7.28
CA LEU A 166 -3.07 5.64 -6.29
C LEU A 166 -1.70 5.71 -6.94
N LEU A 167 -1.36 4.69 -7.74
CA LEU A 167 -0.09 4.61 -8.45
C LEU A 167 0.13 5.82 -9.35
N SER A 168 -0.90 6.18 -10.12
CA SER A 168 -0.84 7.34 -11.01
C SER A 168 -0.65 8.66 -10.24
N GLY A 169 -1.31 8.80 -9.09
CA GLY A 169 -1.17 9.98 -8.23
C GLY A 169 0.21 10.08 -7.58
N LEU A 170 0.80 8.96 -7.19
CA LEU A 170 2.16 8.91 -6.65
C LEU A 170 3.22 9.13 -7.73
N ALA A 171 3.09 8.50 -8.90
CA ALA A 171 4.01 8.66 -10.03
C ALA A 171 4.15 10.14 -10.43
N LYS A 172 3.02 10.86 -10.54
CA LYS A 172 3.02 12.31 -10.81
C LYS A 172 3.85 13.14 -9.83
N ARG A 173 4.02 12.68 -8.58
CA ARG A 173 4.76 13.38 -7.53
C ARG A 173 6.18 12.84 -7.35
N PHE A 174 6.37 11.54 -7.53
CA PHE A 174 7.64 10.86 -7.27
C PHE A 174 8.57 10.88 -8.47
N ASP A 175 8.05 10.82 -9.69
CA ASP A 175 8.86 10.78 -10.91
C ASP A 175 9.71 12.06 -11.10
N PRO A 176 9.18 13.29 -10.91
CA PRO A 176 9.96 14.51 -11.13
C PRO A 176 11.19 14.65 -10.23
N ILE A 177 11.14 14.08 -9.02
CA ILE A 177 12.22 14.18 -8.03
C ILE A 177 12.89 12.82 -7.75
N ASN A 178 12.59 11.80 -8.55
CA ASN A 178 13.14 10.44 -8.41
C ASN A 178 13.02 9.87 -6.98
N LEU A 179 11.84 9.98 -6.36
CA LEU A 179 11.62 9.54 -4.97
C LEU A 179 11.32 8.04 -4.83
N TRP A 180 11.04 7.35 -5.93
CA TRP A 180 10.72 5.92 -5.92
C TRP A 180 11.78 5.01 -5.29
N PRO A 181 13.11 5.18 -5.54
CA PRO A 181 14.13 4.36 -4.89
C PRO A 181 14.13 4.50 -3.37
N GLU A 182 13.84 5.70 -2.85
CA GLU A 182 13.72 5.94 -1.42
C GLU A 182 12.49 5.23 -0.86
N PHE A 183 11.34 5.40 -1.52
CA PHE A 183 10.09 4.73 -1.14
C PHE A 183 10.29 3.22 -1.06
N ASP A 184 10.90 2.64 -2.09
CA ASP A 184 11.17 1.21 -2.14
C ASP A 184 12.14 0.75 -1.05
N ARG A 185 13.17 1.55 -0.73
CA ARG A 185 14.07 1.24 0.38
C ARG A 185 13.33 1.18 1.71
N ARG A 186 12.41 2.12 1.97
CA ARG A 186 11.60 2.11 3.22
C ARG A 186 10.66 0.91 3.27
N VAL A 187 10.10 0.50 2.14
CA VAL A 187 9.31 -0.73 2.07
C VAL A 187 10.17 -1.99 2.27
N ASP A 188 11.37 -2.03 1.70
CA ASP A 188 12.31 -3.14 1.88
C ASP A 188 12.72 -3.26 3.36
N GLN A 189 12.88 -2.15 4.10
CA GLN A 189 13.12 -2.17 5.56
C GLN A 189 11.94 -2.76 6.36
N ILE A 190 10.70 -2.48 5.96
CA ILE A 190 9.51 -3.10 6.57
C ILE A 190 9.48 -4.60 6.25
N ALA A 191 9.85 -5.00 5.03
CA ALA A 191 9.95 -6.40 4.66
C ALA A 191 11.02 -7.14 5.49
N ASP A 192 12.18 -6.52 5.72
CA ASP A 192 13.22 -7.06 6.60
C ASP A 192 12.73 -7.21 8.05
N HIS A 193 11.97 -6.23 8.55
CA HIS A 193 11.34 -6.32 9.87
C HIS A 193 10.35 -7.49 9.96
N LEU A 194 9.52 -7.67 8.93
CA LEU A 194 8.61 -8.81 8.85
C LEU A 194 9.39 -10.14 8.80
N ASP A 195 10.48 -10.22 8.05
CA ASP A 195 11.30 -11.44 7.93
C ASP A 195 11.90 -11.90 9.27
N VAL A 196 12.21 -10.97 10.18
CA VAL A 196 12.76 -11.28 11.52
C VAL A 196 11.71 -11.40 12.62
N THR A 197 10.47 -10.95 12.38
CA THR A 197 9.38 -11.08 13.36
C THR A 197 8.96 -12.55 13.45
N GLU A 198 8.99 -13.12 14.66
CA GLU A 198 8.59 -14.51 14.92
C GLU A 198 7.06 -14.66 14.96
N ASP A 199 6.40 -13.87 15.82
CA ASP A 199 4.95 -13.88 15.99
C ASP A 199 4.25 -12.95 15.00
N ARG A 200 4.18 -13.36 13.74
CA ARG A 200 3.53 -12.58 12.69
C ARG A 200 2.00 -12.68 12.78
N ILE A 201 1.35 -11.56 12.55
CA ILE A 201 -0.10 -11.48 12.52
C ILE A 201 -0.61 -11.89 11.15
N ASN A 202 -1.51 -12.87 11.09
CA ASN A 202 -2.27 -13.19 9.88
C ASN A 202 -3.44 -12.20 9.71
N TYR A 203 -3.18 -11.08 9.02
CA TYR A 203 -4.18 -10.04 8.77
C TYR A 203 -5.30 -10.51 7.83
N ALA A 204 -5.02 -11.44 6.91
CA ALA A 204 -6.05 -12.01 6.06
C ALA A 204 -7.08 -12.82 6.87
N ASN A 205 -6.64 -13.63 7.83
CA ASN A 205 -7.51 -14.35 8.76
C ASN A 205 -8.40 -13.38 9.55
N ARG A 206 -7.82 -12.29 10.08
CA ARG A 206 -8.62 -11.26 10.77
C ARG A 206 -9.70 -10.65 9.87
N ARG A 207 -9.38 -10.33 8.60
CA ARG A 207 -10.37 -9.82 7.63
C ARG A 207 -11.47 -10.84 7.34
N GLN A 208 -11.11 -12.11 7.16
CA GLN A 208 -12.05 -13.19 6.88
C GLN A 208 -13.00 -13.42 8.07
N ARG A 209 -12.48 -13.52 9.29
CA ARG A 209 -13.30 -13.73 10.50
C ARG A 209 -14.25 -12.57 10.77
N LEU A 210 -13.85 -11.35 10.42
CA LEU A 210 -14.64 -10.14 10.64
C LEU A 210 -15.45 -9.69 9.40
N ALA A 211 -15.54 -10.51 8.35
CA ALA A 211 -16.28 -10.16 7.12
C ALA A 211 -17.77 -9.91 7.40
N GLU A 212 -18.41 -10.80 8.17
CA GLU A 212 -19.82 -10.69 8.55
C GLU A 212 -20.02 -10.09 9.95
N TRP A 213 -18.93 -9.77 10.65
CA TRP A 213 -19.02 -9.21 12.00
C TRP A 213 -19.60 -7.79 11.97
N ARG A 214 -20.52 -7.51 12.89
CA ARG A 214 -21.08 -6.19 13.16
C ARG A 214 -21.14 -5.99 14.67
N MET A 215 -20.90 -4.76 15.11
CA MET A 215 -21.09 -4.38 16.51
C MET A 215 -22.58 -4.31 16.81
N ALA A 216 -23.02 -4.93 17.91
CA ALA A 216 -24.41 -4.83 18.32
C ALA A 216 -24.74 -3.42 18.82
N SER A 217 -25.97 -2.96 18.56
CA SER A 217 -26.43 -1.63 19.00
C SER A 217 -26.37 -1.44 20.52
N GLU A 218 -26.50 -2.52 21.30
CA GLU A 218 -26.33 -2.48 22.76
C GLU A 218 -24.86 -2.23 23.14
N GLU A 219 -23.91 -2.93 22.53
CA GLU A 219 -22.48 -2.71 22.77
C GLU A 219 -22.08 -1.27 22.44
N TRP A 220 -22.59 -0.73 21.32
CA TRP A 220 -22.37 0.66 20.95
C TRP A 220 -22.90 1.65 22.00
N ARG A 221 -24.11 1.41 22.53
CA ARG A 221 -24.70 2.23 23.59
C ARG A 221 -23.83 2.19 24.84
N LEU A 222 -23.34 1.02 25.25
CA LEU A 222 -22.45 0.89 26.40
C LEU A 222 -21.08 1.57 26.17
N LEU A 223 -20.49 1.46 24.98
CA LEU A 223 -19.23 2.12 24.64
C LEU A 223 -19.32 3.65 24.66
N THR A 224 -20.48 4.19 24.29
CA THR A 224 -20.75 5.64 24.28
C THR A 224 -21.31 6.17 25.60
N ALA A 225 -21.78 5.27 26.49
CA ALA A 225 -22.39 5.63 27.77
C ALA A 225 -21.43 6.39 28.69
N GLY A 226 -21.97 7.40 29.39
CA GLY A 226 -21.22 8.18 30.38
C GLY A 226 -20.15 9.12 29.80
N ILE A 227 -20.05 9.27 28.47
CA ILE A 227 -19.12 10.23 27.87
C ILE A 227 -19.81 11.60 27.72
N PRO A 228 -19.34 12.64 28.44
CA PRO A 228 -19.95 13.96 28.36
C PRO A 228 -19.93 14.51 26.92
N ARG A 229 -20.96 15.26 26.52
CA ARG A 229 -21.05 15.90 25.19
C ARG A 229 -21.15 14.96 23.98
N LEU A 230 -21.24 13.64 24.18
CA LEU A 230 -21.55 12.66 23.12
C LEU A 230 -22.98 12.11 23.20
N ARG A 231 -23.87 12.71 24.00
CA ARG A 231 -25.25 12.26 24.18
C ARG A 231 -26.00 12.04 22.86
N ARG A 232 -25.84 12.93 21.87
CA ARG A 232 -26.46 12.75 20.54
C ARG A 232 -25.93 11.52 19.79
N LEU A 233 -24.62 11.23 19.91
CA LEU A 233 -24.00 10.05 19.32
C LEU A 233 -24.39 8.78 20.08
N HIS A 234 -24.65 8.87 21.38
CA HIS A 234 -25.18 7.77 22.17
C HIS A 234 -26.65 7.45 21.82
N GLU A 235 -27.50 8.47 21.72
CA GLU A 235 -28.95 8.31 21.49
C GLU A 235 -29.31 8.04 20.01
N ARG A 236 -28.55 8.59 19.07
CA ARG A 236 -28.86 8.55 17.63
C ARG A 236 -27.70 8.04 16.78
N GLY A 237 -26.58 7.65 17.38
CA GLY A 237 -25.41 7.23 16.63
C GLY A 237 -25.59 5.86 16.03
N ASP A 238 -25.15 5.74 14.79
CA ASP A 238 -25.14 4.49 14.05
C ASP A 238 -24.05 3.56 14.57
N SER A 239 -24.43 2.34 14.97
CA SER A 239 -23.51 1.25 15.35
C SER A 239 -22.55 0.87 14.22
N GLY A 240 -22.86 1.23 12.96
CA GLY A 240 -21.97 1.15 11.81
C GLY A 240 -20.68 1.97 11.98
N ILE A 241 -20.71 3.08 12.73
CA ILE A 241 -19.50 3.84 13.08
C ILE A 241 -18.59 2.99 13.96
N GLY A 242 -19.14 2.38 15.01
CA GLY A 242 -18.41 1.49 15.91
C GLY A 242 -17.87 0.27 15.18
N SER A 243 -18.70 -0.36 14.35
CA SER A 243 -18.36 -1.50 13.51
C SER A 243 -17.19 -1.19 12.58
N ALA A 244 -17.28 -0.14 11.77
CA ALA A 244 -16.24 0.23 10.81
C ALA A 244 -14.91 0.56 11.49
N LEU A 245 -14.94 1.25 12.63
CA LEU A 245 -13.73 1.63 13.38
C LEU A 245 -13.09 0.43 14.09
N ALA A 246 -13.88 -0.40 14.76
CA ALA A 246 -13.39 -1.60 15.42
C ALA A 246 -12.79 -2.58 14.39
N TRP A 247 -13.50 -2.83 13.29
CA TRP A 247 -13.02 -3.64 12.17
C TRP A 247 -11.69 -3.13 11.65
N SER A 248 -11.59 -1.83 11.32
CA SER A 248 -10.38 -1.25 10.71
C SER A 248 -9.12 -1.43 11.57
N ARG A 249 -9.28 -1.36 12.89
CA ARG A 249 -8.18 -1.47 13.84
C ARG A 249 -7.80 -2.91 14.12
N ALA A 250 -8.79 -3.79 14.21
CA ALA A 250 -8.54 -5.20 14.38
C ALA A 250 -7.80 -5.77 13.15
N THR A 251 -8.21 -5.38 11.95
CA THR A 251 -7.67 -5.92 10.68
C THR A 251 -6.48 -5.13 10.10
N GLN A 252 -6.15 -3.97 10.66
CA GLN A 252 -5.27 -2.98 10.02
C GLN A 252 -5.74 -2.67 8.60
N GLY A 253 -7.05 -2.47 8.44
CA GLY A 253 -7.72 -2.01 7.22
C GLY A 253 -8.12 -0.55 7.32
N GLU A 254 -8.76 -0.03 6.26
CA GLU A 254 -9.33 1.31 6.28
C GLU A 254 -10.84 1.26 6.57
N PRO A 255 -11.40 2.08 7.46
CA PRO A 255 -12.83 2.01 7.81
C PRO A 255 -13.79 2.11 6.62
N VAL A 256 -13.42 2.86 5.57
CA VAL A 256 -14.23 2.99 4.35
C VAL A 256 -14.30 1.71 3.52
N HIS A 257 -13.44 0.74 3.83
CA HIS A 257 -13.43 -0.60 3.22
C HIS A 257 -13.94 -1.65 4.22
N SER A 258 -14.53 -1.22 5.34
CA SER A 258 -15.17 -2.14 6.26
C SER A 258 -16.43 -2.75 5.64
N PRO A 259 -16.78 -3.99 6.03
CA PRO A 259 -17.95 -4.67 5.48
C PRO A 259 -19.26 -3.89 5.62
N VAL A 260 -19.48 -3.21 6.75
CA VAL A 260 -20.68 -2.40 6.97
C VAL A 260 -20.83 -1.26 5.96
N ILE A 261 -19.72 -0.62 5.56
CA ILE A 261 -19.74 0.44 4.56
C ILE A 261 -19.96 -0.12 3.17
N CYS A 262 -19.22 -1.17 2.82
CA CYS A 262 -19.35 -1.80 1.51
C CYS A 262 -20.74 -2.40 1.30
N GLU A 263 -21.39 -2.93 2.33
CA GLU A 263 -22.76 -3.41 2.29
C GLU A 263 -23.76 -2.27 2.10
N SER A 264 -23.67 -1.20 2.89
CA SER A 264 -24.51 0.00 2.70
C SER A 264 -24.36 0.63 1.31
N GLU A 265 -23.13 0.74 0.79
CA GLU A 265 -22.89 1.23 -0.57
C GLU A 265 -23.52 0.32 -1.65
N ARG A 266 -23.49 -1.00 -1.45
CA ARG A 266 -24.13 -1.97 -2.37
C ARG A 266 -25.65 -1.89 -2.33
N ASN A 267 -26.22 -1.60 -1.16
CA ASN A 267 -27.65 -1.44 -0.97
C ASN A 267 -28.17 -0.06 -1.44
N GLY A 268 -27.27 0.86 -1.78
CA GLY A 268 -27.61 2.20 -2.23
C GLY A 268 -27.90 3.19 -1.09
N ASP A 269 -27.51 2.86 0.13
CA ASP A 269 -27.69 3.72 1.30
C ASP A 269 -26.75 4.94 1.25
N ASP A 270 -27.20 6.07 1.78
CA ASP A 270 -26.34 7.25 1.93
C ASP A 270 -25.34 7.08 3.09
N VAL A 271 -24.11 6.68 2.76
CA VAL A 271 -23.00 6.53 3.71
C VAL A 271 -22.25 7.85 3.99
N THR A 272 -22.72 8.99 3.49
CA THR A 272 -21.99 10.28 3.60
C THR A 272 -21.84 10.74 5.04
N SER A 273 -22.91 10.66 5.82
CA SER A 273 -22.90 11.03 7.25
C SER A 273 -21.95 10.13 8.05
N LEU A 274 -22.03 8.81 7.80
CA LEU A 274 -21.19 7.81 8.45
C LEU A 274 -19.71 8.05 8.12
N THR A 275 -19.37 8.20 6.84
CA THR A 275 -18.00 8.45 6.37
C THR A 275 -17.41 9.76 6.93
N ARG A 276 -18.25 10.78 7.11
CA ARG A 276 -17.85 12.05 7.74
C ARG A 276 -17.48 11.84 9.21
N GLU A 277 -18.31 11.15 9.99
CA GLU A 277 -18.01 10.86 11.39
C GLU A 277 -16.79 9.95 11.54
N LEU A 278 -16.61 8.95 10.66
CA LEU A 278 -15.39 8.15 10.62
C LEU A 278 -14.15 9.02 10.41
N SER A 279 -14.21 9.96 9.45
CA SER A 279 -13.11 10.86 9.14
C SER A 279 -12.76 11.75 10.34
N VAL A 280 -13.77 12.25 11.06
CA VAL A 280 -13.56 13.05 12.29
C VAL A 280 -12.88 12.22 13.36
N LEU A 281 -13.39 11.01 13.62
CA LEU A 281 -12.83 10.15 14.64
C LEU A 281 -11.41 9.71 14.26
N GLN A 282 -11.05 9.61 12.97
CA GLN A 282 -9.72 9.16 12.51
C GLN A 282 -8.60 10.18 12.67
N ARG A 283 -8.90 11.40 13.10
CA ARG A 283 -7.89 12.42 13.31
C ARG A 283 -6.99 12.10 14.49
N ASP A 284 -5.72 12.45 14.36
CA ASP A 284 -4.72 12.28 15.42
C ASP A 284 -4.84 13.35 16.52
N ASP A 285 -5.46 14.50 16.22
CA ASP A 285 -5.61 15.64 17.12
C ASP A 285 -6.92 15.62 17.94
N LEU A 286 -7.55 14.44 18.08
CA LEU A 286 -8.76 14.29 18.88
C LEU A 286 -8.53 14.66 20.35
N ARG A 287 -9.51 15.35 20.94
CA ARG A 287 -9.49 15.75 22.36
C ARG A 287 -10.81 15.43 23.06
N GLY A 288 -10.74 15.35 24.39
CA GLY A 288 -11.90 15.20 25.26
C GLY A 288 -12.75 13.98 24.93
N ALA A 289 -14.06 14.19 24.84
CA ALA A 289 -15.06 13.13 24.70
C ALA A 289 -14.84 12.19 23.50
N ARG A 290 -14.45 12.73 22.33
CA ARG A 290 -14.18 11.92 21.13
C ARG A 290 -12.93 11.06 21.28
N LEU A 291 -11.89 11.58 21.94
CA LEU A 291 -10.70 10.81 22.26
C LEU A 291 -11.03 9.69 23.25
N HIS A 292 -11.88 9.96 24.24
CA HIS A 292 -12.33 8.93 25.19
C HIS A 292 -13.08 7.78 24.51
N LEU A 293 -14.02 8.09 23.62
CA LEU A 293 -14.68 7.09 22.78
C LEU A 293 -13.66 6.33 21.92
N ARG A 294 -12.65 7.04 21.40
CA ARG A 294 -11.59 6.43 20.60
C ARG A 294 -10.84 5.35 21.35
N ARG A 295 -10.40 5.65 22.58
CA ARG A 295 -9.69 4.72 23.46
C ARG A 295 -10.53 3.49 23.77
N ARG A 296 -11.82 3.66 24.07
CA ARG A 296 -12.74 2.52 24.28
C ARG A 296 -12.82 1.62 23.05
N LEU A 297 -12.95 2.21 21.86
CA LEU A 297 -12.95 1.47 20.59
C LEU A 297 -11.60 0.79 20.31
N ASP A 298 -10.49 1.37 20.75
CA ASP A 298 -9.15 0.78 20.57
C ASP A 298 -8.99 -0.48 21.43
N VAL A 299 -9.44 -0.44 22.68
CA VAL A 299 -9.47 -1.62 23.56
C VAL A 299 -10.41 -2.69 23.01
N TYR A 300 -11.59 -2.31 22.54
CA TYR A 300 -12.54 -3.23 21.90
C TYR A 300 -11.92 -3.89 20.65
N ALA A 301 -11.28 -3.11 19.78
CA ALA A 301 -10.63 -3.62 18.58
C ALA A 301 -9.44 -4.53 18.89
N ALA A 302 -8.65 -4.22 19.93
CA ALA A 302 -7.55 -5.06 20.39
C ALA A 302 -8.06 -6.43 20.91
N HIS A 303 -9.20 -6.43 21.61
CA HIS A 303 -9.88 -7.67 22.00
C HIS A 303 -10.29 -8.48 20.76
N LEU A 304 -11.00 -7.87 19.80
CA LEU A 304 -11.38 -8.55 18.55
C LEU A 304 -10.19 -9.13 17.80
N ALA A 305 -9.10 -8.35 17.66
CA ALA A 305 -7.86 -8.79 17.03
C ALA A 305 -7.33 -10.06 17.69
N SER A 306 -7.18 -10.02 19.02
CA SER A 306 -6.64 -11.15 19.78
C SER A 306 -7.55 -12.39 19.74
N THR A 307 -8.87 -12.19 19.69
CA THR A 307 -9.85 -13.28 19.51
C THR A 307 -9.74 -13.89 18.11
N CYS A 308 -9.50 -13.08 17.08
CA CYS A 308 -9.26 -13.58 15.73
C CYS A 308 -7.98 -14.41 15.64
N ASP A 309 -6.90 -13.95 16.28
CA ASP A 309 -5.61 -14.65 16.29
C ASP A 309 -5.67 -15.98 17.05
N ARG A 310 -6.51 -16.06 18.08
CA ARG A 310 -6.75 -17.28 18.88
C ARG A 310 -7.89 -18.16 18.36
N GLU A 311 -8.47 -17.79 17.21
CA GLU A 311 -9.63 -18.45 16.61
C GLU A 311 -10.87 -18.60 17.51
N ALA A 312 -10.96 -17.81 18.58
CA ALA A 312 -12.02 -17.89 19.59
C ALA A 312 -13.32 -17.17 19.17
N SER A 313 -14.40 -17.36 19.94
CA SER A 313 -15.69 -16.70 19.72
C SER A 313 -15.58 -15.17 19.76
N LEU A 314 -16.15 -14.48 18.78
CA LEU A 314 -16.13 -13.01 18.64
C LEU A 314 -17.00 -12.26 19.67
N GLN A 315 -17.51 -12.94 20.70
CA GLN A 315 -18.26 -12.32 21.77
C GLN A 315 -17.35 -11.42 22.61
N VAL A 316 -17.80 -10.19 22.87
CA VAL A 316 -17.05 -9.22 23.67
C VAL A 316 -17.80 -8.95 24.98
N ARG A 317 -17.10 -9.10 26.10
CA ARG A 317 -17.62 -8.71 27.42
C ARG A 317 -17.29 -7.23 27.64
N ILE A 318 -18.30 -6.37 27.51
CA ILE A 318 -18.11 -4.92 27.54
C ILE A 318 -17.53 -4.41 28.87
N ASP A 319 -17.84 -5.05 30.00
CA ASP A 319 -17.30 -4.67 31.31
C ASP A 319 -15.76 -4.75 31.35
N ASP A 320 -15.17 -5.74 30.67
CA ASP A 320 -13.72 -5.89 30.56
C ASP A 320 -13.10 -4.78 29.69
N ILE A 321 -13.84 -4.28 28.69
CA ILE A 321 -13.40 -3.18 27.84
C ILE A 321 -13.44 -1.86 28.61
N LEU A 322 -14.52 -1.62 29.34
CA LEU A 322 -14.71 -0.38 30.10
C LEU A 322 -13.66 -0.23 31.20
N SER A 323 -13.40 -1.29 31.97
CA SER A 323 -12.39 -1.28 33.04
C SER A 323 -10.97 -0.96 32.52
N ARG A 324 -10.57 -1.57 31.40
CA ARG A 324 -9.26 -1.33 30.75
C ARG A 324 -9.13 0.06 30.14
N SER A 325 -10.23 0.64 29.64
CA SER A 325 -10.22 1.97 29.02
C SER A 325 -10.01 3.12 30.02
N THR A 326 -10.31 2.91 31.31
CA THR A 326 -10.12 3.91 32.38
C THR A 326 -8.69 3.98 32.90
N SER A 327 -7.88 2.95 32.63
CA SER A 327 -6.52 2.82 33.16
C SER A 327 -5.42 3.31 32.20
N ALA A 328 -5.80 3.88 31.04
CA ALA A 328 -4.91 4.32 29.96
C ALA A 328 -5.20 5.77 29.52
#